data_AF-A0A8C0K150-F1
#
_entry.id   AF-A0A8C0K150-F1
#
_cell.length_a   1.000
_cell.length_b   1.000
_cell.length_c   1.000
_cell.angle_alpha   90.00
_cell.angle_beta   90.00
_cell.angle_gamma   90.00
#
_symmetry.space_group_name_H-M   'P 1'
#
loop_
_entity.id
_entity.type
_entity.pdbx_description
1 polymer ?
#
loop_
_entity_poly.entity_id
_entity_poly.type
_entity_poly.pdbx_seq_one_letter_code
_entity_poly.pdbx_strand_id
1 'polypeptide(L)'
;MLVSAGLSLLGTPGAPRSLPEHPGPAGQPAQNLGGSYQRFTDCYKRLYQLQPEMTQRIYDKFITQLQTSVQEEISEIKAEGNLEAVLNTLDRIVEEGKDHTELAWRPSGIPEEDVRSAMVPYFLQQRDALQRRVHRQEAENRQLAEAVLAGRRRVEELQQQGQAQQQAWQALRREQKELGTTQSIKGADGERQAS
;
A
#
# COMPACT_ATOMS: atom_id res chain seq x y z
N MET A 1 -10.04 9.98 42.68
CA MET A 1 -9.85 11.23 41.94
C MET A 1 -10.76 11.11 40.70
N LEU A 2 -11.74 11.96 40.35
CA LEU A 2 -11.76 13.44 40.25
C LEU A 2 -10.64 13.92 39.30
N VAL A 3 -10.83 14.71 38.22
CA VAL A 3 -11.91 15.57 37.69
C VAL A 3 -11.82 15.52 36.13
N SER A 4 -12.81 15.65 35.23
CA SER A 4 -14.27 15.94 35.20
C SER A 4 -14.96 14.95 34.22
N ALA A 5 -16.24 14.94 33.78
CA ALA A 5 -17.31 15.90 33.43
C ALA A 5 -17.17 16.62 32.06
N GLY A 6 -18.13 16.37 31.16
CA GLY A 6 -18.23 16.97 29.81
C GLY A 6 -19.54 16.53 29.13
N LEU A 7 -20.62 17.27 29.38
CA LEU A 7 -21.98 16.91 29.01
C LEU A 7 -22.51 17.78 27.84
N SER A 8 -23.42 17.22 27.03
CA SER A 8 -24.20 17.92 25.99
C SER A 8 -23.38 18.39 24.76
N LEU A 9 -23.90 18.41 23.54
CA LEU A 9 -25.29 18.68 23.10
C LEU A 9 -25.84 17.69 22.06
N LEU A 10 -27.16 17.55 22.05
CA LEU A 10 -27.92 16.76 21.08
C LEU A 10 -28.08 17.55 19.76
N GLY A 11 -27.20 17.31 18.80
CA GLY A 11 -27.32 17.88 17.45
C GLY A 11 -28.44 17.20 16.67
N THR A 12 -29.56 17.91 16.43
CA THR A 12 -30.65 17.43 15.58
C THR A 12 -30.21 17.35 14.11
N PRO A 13 -30.61 16.31 13.36
CA PRO A 13 -30.31 16.25 11.93
C PRO A 13 -31.09 17.34 11.19
N GLY A 14 -30.38 18.33 10.67
CA GLY A 14 -30.95 19.35 9.80
C GLY A 14 -31.40 18.73 8.48
N ALA A 15 -32.66 18.94 8.11
CA ALA A 15 -33.20 18.42 6.85
C ALA A 15 -32.41 18.98 5.63
N PRO A 16 -32.22 18.19 4.56
CA PRO A 16 -31.51 18.64 3.37
C PRO A 16 -32.23 19.85 2.77
N ARG A 17 -31.51 20.97 2.66
CA ARG A 17 -32.04 22.23 2.17
C ARG A 17 -32.07 22.20 0.64
N SER A 18 -33.20 21.76 0.08
CA SER A 18 -33.44 21.73 -1.37
C SER A 18 -33.10 23.08 -2.00
N LEU A 19 -32.04 23.11 -2.81
CA LEU A 19 -31.76 24.25 -3.68
C LEU A 19 -32.79 24.25 -4.81
N PRO A 20 -33.40 25.40 -5.16
CA PRO A 20 -34.29 25.48 -6.30
C PRO A 20 -33.47 25.29 -7.60
N GLU A 21 -33.90 24.37 -8.45
CA GLU A 21 -33.39 24.30 -9.83
C GLU A 21 -33.76 25.59 -10.55
N HIS A 22 -32.77 26.45 -10.80
CA HIS A 22 -32.95 27.58 -11.71
C HIS A 22 -32.84 27.06 -13.15
N PRO A 23 -33.90 27.15 -13.97
CA PRO A 23 -33.77 26.88 -15.40
C PRO A 23 -32.82 27.93 -15.99
N GLY A 24 -31.69 27.47 -16.53
CA GLY A 24 -30.67 28.35 -17.08
C GLY A 24 -31.25 29.22 -18.21
N PRO A 25 -31.06 30.55 -18.19
CA PRO A 25 -31.58 31.41 -19.24
C PRO A 25 -30.90 31.08 -20.56
N ALA A 26 -31.69 30.70 -21.56
CA ALA A 26 -31.22 30.48 -22.92
C ALA A 26 -30.44 31.71 -23.42
N GLY A 27 -29.33 31.46 -24.13
CA GLY A 27 -28.25 32.44 -24.36
C GLY A 27 -28.72 33.81 -24.86
N GLN A 28 -28.85 34.76 -23.95
CA GLN A 28 -28.97 36.18 -24.27
C GLN A 28 -27.55 36.69 -24.58
N PRO A 29 -27.31 37.36 -25.72
CA PRO A 29 -26.01 37.95 -26.00
C PRO A 29 -25.70 39.01 -24.94
N ALA A 30 -24.56 38.88 -24.28
CA ALA A 30 -24.16 39.77 -23.19
C ALA A 30 -24.15 41.23 -23.67
N GLN A 31 -25.06 42.05 -23.14
CA GLN A 31 -25.21 43.43 -23.58
C GLN A 31 -23.96 44.22 -23.14
N ASN A 32 -23.16 44.65 -24.13
CA ASN A 32 -21.84 45.23 -23.91
C ASN A 32 -21.93 46.66 -23.35
N LEU A 33 -22.15 46.76 -22.03
CA LEU A 33 -22.23 48.01 -21.26
C LEU A 33 -20.89 48.74 -21.13
N GLY A 34 -19.77 48.08 -21.42
CA GLY A 34 -18.43 48.67 -21.34
C GLY A 34 -18.09 49.56 -22.54
N GLY A 35 -18.24 49.01 -23.76
CA GLY A 35 -17.66 49.56 -24.98
C GLY A 35 -18.67 49.89 -26.09
N SER A 36 -19.77 50.55 -25.79
CA SER A 36 -20.78 50.90 -26.82
C SER A 36 -20.29 51.95 -27.83
N TYR A 37 -20.75 51.85 -29.09
CA TYR A 37 -20.39 52.80 -30.16
C TYR A 37 -20.69 54.25 -29.80
N GLN A 38 -21.79 54.50 -29.08
CA GLN A 38 -22.13 55.84 -28.59
C GLN A 38 -21.02 56.40 -27.68
N ARG A 39 -20.48 55.61 -26.74
CA ARG A 39 -19.35 56.05 -25.89
C ARG A 39 -18.09 56.32 -26.71
N PHE A 40 -17.85 55.52 -27.74
CA PHE A 40 -16.72 55.72 -28.66
C PHE A 40 -16.85 57.04 -29.43
N THR A 41 -18.01 57.33 -30.02
CA THR A 41 -18.25 58.60 -30.73
C THR A 41 -18.36 59.79 -29.78
N ASP A 42 -18.82 59.60 -28.53
CA ASP A 42 -18.80 60.64 -27.49
C ASP A 42 -17.37 61.04 -27.09
N CYS A 43 -16.41 60.11 -27.11
CA CYS A 43 -14.98 60.42 -26.93
C CYS A 43 -14.35 61.05 -28.19
N TYR A 44 -14.73 60.57 -29.39
CA TYR A 44 -14.11 60.97 -30.66
C TYR A 44 -14.99 61.92 -31.52
N LYS A 45 -15.77 62.81 -30.87
CA LYS A 45 -16.79 63.67 -31.53
C LYS A 45 -16.33 64.37 -32.80
N ARG A 46 -15.13 64.94 -32.80
CA ARG A 46 -14.60 65.68 -33.96
C ARG A 46 -14.26 64.78 -35.16
N LEU A 47 -13.85 63.54 -34.92
CA LEU A 47 -13.64 62.54 -35.98
C LEU A 47 -14.99 62.07 -36.52
N TYR A 48 -15.94 61.75 -35.63
CA TYR A 48 -17.30 61.34 -35.99
C TYR A 48 -18.04 62.40 -36.81
N GLN A 49 -17.91 63.69 -36.47
CA GLN A 49 -18.50 64.82 -37.21
C GLN A 49 -17.89 65.02 -38.61
N LEU A 50 -16.64 64.63 -38.83
CA LEU A 50 -15.95 64.79 -40.11
C LEU A 50 -16.10 63.56 -41.02
N GLN A 51 -16.06 62.35 -40.45
CA GLN A 51 -16.14 61.08 -41.17
C GLN A 51 -16.86 60.01 -40.30
N PRO A 52 -18.20 60.02 -40.24
CA PRO A 52 -18.95 59.09 -39.39
C PRO A 52 -18.80 57.63 -39.85
N GLU A 53 -18.79 57.39 -41.16
CA GLU A 53 -18.60 56.06 -41.77
C GLU A 53 -17.23 55.45 -41.45
N MET A 54 -16.18 56.27 -41.49
CA MET A 54 -14.82 55.84 -41.12
C MET A 54 -14.72 55.58 -39.61
N THR A 55 -15.34 56.43 -38.80
CA THR A 55 -15.40 56.26 -37.34
C THR A 55 -16.07 54.95 -36.96
N GLN A 56 -17.17 54.59 -37.65
CA GLN A 56 -17.83 53.30 -37.45
C GLN A 56 -16.93 52.13 -37.83
N ARG A 57 -16.31 52.15 -39.03
CA ARG A 57 -15.39 51.09 -39.47
C ARG A 57 -14.18 50.89 -38.54
N ILE A 58 -13.67 51.97 -37.94
CA ILE A 58 -12.60 51.89 -36.93
C ILE A 58 -13.10 51.20 -35.65
N TYR A 59 -14.27 51.59 -35.16
CA TYR A 59 -14.89 50.97 -33.98
C TYR A 59 -15.21 49.49 -34.22
N ASP A 60 -15.85 49.15 -35.33
CA ASP A 60 -16.22 47.77 -35.69
C ASP A 60 -14.96 46.89 -35.73
N LYS A 61 -13.91 47.34 -36.43
CA LYS A 61 -12.62 46.64 -36.46
C LYS A 61 -12.00 46.50 -35.07
N PHE A 62 -12.03 47.54 -34.24
CA PHE A 62 -11.49 47.49 -32.88
C PHE A 62 -12.22 46.46 -32.02
N ILE A 63 -13.56 46.46 -32.03
CA ILE A 63 -14.36 45.50 -31.26
C ILE A 63 -14.13 44.06 -31.75
N THR A 64 -14.18 43.81 -33.07
CA THR A 64 -13.91 42.48 -33.61
C THR A 64 -12.50 42.01 -33.29
N GLN A 65 -11.47 42.84 -33.51
CA GLN A 65 -10.09 42.44 -33.25
C GLN A 65 -9.82 42.18 -31.75
N LEU A 66 -10.43 42.97 -30.85
CA LEU A 66 -10.34 42.74 -29.40
C LEU A 66 -11.06 41.45 -28.98
N GLN A 67 -12.27 41.19 -29.50
CA GLN A 67 -13.03 39.98 -29.21
C GLN A 67 -12.33 38.72 -29.73
N THR A 68 -11.82 38.76 -30.97
CA THR A 68 -11.03 37.69 -31.57
C THR A 68 -9.76 37.43 -30.77
N SER A 69 -8.96 38.45 -30.47
CA SER A 69 -7.71 38.29 -29.71
C SER A 69 -7.94 37.73 -28.29
N VAL A 70 -8.99 38.15 -27.58
CA VAL A 70 -9.33 37.59 -26.26
C VAL A 70 -9.82 36.14 -26.37
N GLN A 71 -10.56 35.79 -27.42
CA GLN A 71 -11.02 34.42 -27.65
C GLN A 71 -9.89 33.48 -28.09
N GLU A 72 -8.93 33.99 -28.86
CA GLU A 72 -7.70 33.30 -29.23
C GLU A 72 -6.83 33.03 -27.99
N GLU A 73 -6.51 34.07 -27.20
CA GLU A 73 -5.78 33.96 -25.91
C GLU A 73 -6.40 32.93 -24.97
N ILE A 74 -7.73 32.96 -24.76
CA ILE A 74 -8.45 31.97 -23.94
C ILE A 74 -8.32 30.55 -24.51
N SER A 75 -8.28 30.40 -25.84
CA SER A 75 -8.14 29.10 -26.50
C SER A 75 -6.71 28.58 -26.44
N GLU A 76 -5.71 29.46 -26.53
CA GLU A 76 -4.29 29.15 -26.34
C GLU A 76 -4.01 28.72 -24.89
N ILE A 77 -4.48 29.47 -23.89
CA ILE A 77 -4.36 29.10 -22.47
C ILE A 77 -5.04 27.74 -22.19
N LYS A 78 -6.20 27.47 -22.79
CA LYS A 78 -6.87 26.16 -22.69
C LYS A 78 -6.04 25.02 -23.31
N ALA A 79 -5.36 25.27 -24.43
CA ALA A 79 -4.54 24.29 -25.12
C ALA A 79 -3.21 24.03 -24.40
N GLU A 80 -2.49 25.09 -24.01
CA GLU A 80 -1.21 25.00 -23.28
C GLU A 80 -1.41 24.31 -21.92
N GLY A 81 -2.41 24.75 -21.14
CA GLY A 81 -2.76 24.14 -19.86
C GLY A 81 -3.43 22.76 -19.97
N ASN A 82 -3.71 22.27 -21.19
CA ASN A 82 -4.49 21.06 -21.46
C ASN A 82 -5.82 21.02 -20.66
N LEU A 83 -6.45 22.18 -20.50
CA LEU A 83 -7.49 22.40 -19.48
C LEU A 83 -8.74 21.56 -19.74
N GLU A 84 -9.06 21.26 -21.00
CA GLU A 84 -10.19 20.39 -21.34
C GLU A 84 -10.01 18.97 -20.81
N ALA A 85 -8.81 18.37 -20.95
CA ALA A 85 -8.54 17.04 -20.40
C ALA A 85 -8.49 17.04 -18.87
N VAL A 86 -7.93 18.09 -18.26
CA VAL A 86 -7.87 18.23 -16.80
C VAL A 86 -9.26 18.41 -16.20
N LEU A 87 -10.09 19.28 -16.76
CA LEU A 87 -11.46 19.53 -16.27
C LEU A 87 -12.37 18.32 -16.52
N ASN A 88 -12.33 17.70 -17.70
CA ASN A 88 -13.08 16.45 -17.94
C ASN A 88 -12.66 15.32 -16.98
N THR A 89 -11.40 15.29 -16.54
CA THR A 89 -10.93 14.34 -15.52
C THR A 89 -11.42 14.71 -14.12
N LEU A 90 -11.44 16.00 -13.78
CA LEU A 90 -12.00 16.50 -12.52
C LEU A 90 -13.49 16.20 -12.41
N ASP A 91 -14.27 16.46 -13.47
CA ASP A 91 -15.69 16.13 -13.53
C ASP A 91 -15.91 14.63 -13.29
N ARG A 92 -15.10 13.76 -13.93
CA ARG A 92 -15.16 12.31 -13.71
C ARG A 92 -14.87 11.92 -12.25
N ILE A 93 -13.91 12.58 -11.59
CA ILE A 93 -13.60 12.36 -10.17
C ILE A 93 -14.73 12.86 -9.26
N VAL A 94 -15.40 13.96 -9.61
CA VAL A 94 -16.58 14.46 -8.88
C VAL A 94 -17.75 13.49 -9.04
N GLU A 95 -18.00 12.96 -10.24
CA GLU A 95 -19.01 11.91 -10.48
C GLU A 95 -18.71 10.62 -9.70
N GLU A 96 -17.47 10.12 -9.75
CA GLU A 96 -17.01 8.94 -8.99
C GLU A 96 -17.16 9.14 -7.47
N GLY A 97 -17.03 10.37 -6.98
CA GLY A 97 -17.08 10.70 -5.54
C GLY A 97 -18.47 10.95 -4.96
N LYS A 98 -19.55 10.98 -5.75
CA LYS A 98 -20.88 11.49 -5.32
C LYS A 98 -21.48 10.81 -4.09
N ASP A 99 -21.28 9.50 -3.93
CA ASP A 99 -21.87 8.74 -2.83
C ASP A 99 -21.07 8.86 -1.51
N HIS A 100 -19.88 9.46 -1.54
CA HIS A 100 -19.04 9.65 -0.36
C HIS A 100 -19.44 10.90 0.42
N THR A 101 -20.32 10.72 1.41
CA THR A 101 -20.79 11.79 2.32
C THR A 101 -19.82 12.15 3.44
N GLU A 102 -18.74 11.38 3.62
CA GLU A 102 -17.69 11.65 4.62
C GLU A 102 -16.71 12.73 4.16
N LEU A 103 -16.05 13.39 5.13
CA LEU A 103 -15.04 14.41 4.82
C LEU A 103 -13.79 13.75 4.21
N ALA A 104 -13.65 13.86 2.89
CA ALA A 104 -12.47 13.39 2.16
C ALA A 104 -11.17 13.95 2.74
N TRP A 105 -10.18 13.07 2.94
CA TRP A 105 -8.88 13.39 3.53
C TRP A 105 -8.18 14.56 2.83
N ARG A 106 -7.39 15.32 3.60
CA ARG A 106 -6.56 16.43 3.13
C ARG A 106 -5.16 16.30 3.74
N PRO A 107 -4.09 16.71 3.01
CA PRO A 107 -2.74 16.78 3.58
C PRO A 107 -2.72 17.57 4.89
N SER A 108 -2.11 17.00 5.92
CA SER A 108 -1.92 17.63 7.22
C SER A 108 -0.92 18.79 7.18
N GLY A 109 -0.05 18.80 6.16
CA GLY A 109 1.12 19.68 6.10
C GLY A 109 2.35 19.10 6.81
N ILE A 110 2.26 17.87 7.33
CA ILE A 110 3.36 17.12 7.94
C ILE A 110 3.70 15.94 7.01
N PRO A 111 4.80 16.02 6.23
CA PRO A 111 5.12 15.01 5.22
C PRO A 111 5.23 13.58 5.77
N GLU A 112 5.75 13.42 6.99
CA GLU A 112 5.92 12.14 7.68
C GLU A 112 4.60 11.48 8.11
N GLU A 113 3.49 12.23 8.11
CA GLU A 113 2.14 11.74 8.36
C GLU A 113 1.43 11.46 7.03
N ASP A 114 1.51 12.42 6.09
CA ASP A 114 0.83 12.37 4.79
C ASP A 114 1.35 11.21 3.93
N VAL A 115 2.67 10.97 3.91
CA VAL A 115 3.31 9.86 3.17
C VAL A 115 3.07 8.50 3.85
N ARG A 116 2.85 8.47 5.17
CA ARG A 116 2.69 7.24 5.95
C ARG A 116 1.54 6.39 5.43
N SER A 117 0.38 7.01 5.18
CA SER A 117 -0.83 6.36 4.68
C SER A 117 -0.60 5.67 3.33
N ALA A 118 0.17 6.29 2.43
CA ALA A 118 0.53 5.71 1.14
C ALA A 118 1.53 4.54 1.25
N MET A 119 2.40 4.54 2.26
CA MET A 119 3.44 3.51 2.46
C MET A 119 2.96 2.27 3.24
N VAL A 120 1.93 2.39 4.08
CA VAL A 120 1.40 1.29 4.91
C VAL A 120 1.10 0.00 4.12
N PRO A 121 0.41 0.01 2.95
CA PRO A 121 0.09 -1.21 2.21
C PRO A 121 1.33 -2.04 1.82
N TYR A 122 2.41 -1.36 1.40
CA TYR A 122 3.67 -2.00 1.00
C TYR A 122 4.38 -2.65 2.19
N PHE A 123 4.40 -1.97 3.34
CA PHE A 123 4.99 -2.55 4.57
C PHE A 123 4.17 -3.72 5.13
N LEU A 124 2.84 -3.70 5.01
CA LEU A 124 2.00 -4.85 5.35
C LEU A 124 2.32 -6.05 4.43
N GLN A 125 2.38 -5.83 3.11
CA GLN A 125 2.76 -6.88 2.15
C GLN A 125 4.16 -7.45 2.44
N GLN A 126 5.14 -6.60 2.78
CA GLN A 126 6.49 -7.01 3.15
C GLN A 126 6.51 -7.83 4.45
N ARG A 127 5.80 -7.37 5.49
CA ARG A 127 5.63 -8.08 6.77
C ARG A 127 5.06 -9.47 6.54
N ASP A 128 3.99 -9.57 5.76
CA ASP A 128 3.27 -10.83 5.55
C ASP A 128 4.05 -11.80 4.65
N ALA A 129 4.90 -11.29 3.76
CA ALA A 129 5.88 -12.10 3.03
C ALA A 129 7.00 -12.63 3.95
N LEU A 130 7.52 -11.81 4.86
CA LEU A 130 8.55 -12.22 5.83
C LEU A 130 8.00 -13.23 6.85
N GLN A 131 6.80 -13.00 7.40
CA GLN A 131 6.13 -13.92 8.32
C GLN A 131 5.95 -15.30 7.69
N ARG A 132 5.49 -15.39 6.44
CA ARG A 132 5.35 -16.68 5.72
C ARG A 132 6.68 -17.40 5.50
N ARG A 133 7.80 -16.68 5.37
CA ARG A 133 9.15 -17.28 5.30
C ARG A 133 9.60 -17.81 6.67
N VAL A 134 9.38 -17.05 7.75
CA VAL A 134 9.71 -17.45 9.12
C VAL A 134 8.93 -18.71 9.52
N HIS A 135 7.60 -18.72 9.38
CA HIS A 135 6.76 -19.87 9.74
C HIS A 135 7.14 -21.15 8.96
N ARG A 136 7.58 -21.01 7.70
CA ARG A 136 8.10 -22.14 6.91
C ARG A 136 9.39 -22.68 7.53
N GLN A 137 10.37 -21.81 7.79
CA GLN A 137 11.64 -22.23 8.38
C GLN A 137 11.46 -22.84 9.77
N GLU A 138 10.53 -22.33 10.57
CA GLU A 138 10.17 -22.88 11.89
C GLU A 138 9.46 -24.24 11.80
N ALA A 139 8.74 -24.53 10.71
CA ALA A 139 8.17 -25.86 10.46
C ALA A 139 9.25 -26.86 10.03
N GLU A 140 10.09 -26.49 9.07
CA GLU A 140 11.25 -27.28 8.63
C GLU A 140 12.20 -27.59 9.79
N ASN A 141 12.56 -26.59 10.59
CA ASN A 141 13.47 -26.74 11.73
C ASN A 141 12.90 -27.67 12.82
N ARG A 142 11.57 -27.68 13.04
CA ARG A 142 10.92 -28.63 13.96
C ARG A 142 11.01 -30.07 13.44
N GLN A 143 10.68 -30.30 12.18
CA GLN A 143 10.80 -31.62 11.55
C GLN A 143 12.25 -32.15 11.59
N LEU A 144 13.24 -31.27 11.34
CA LEU A 144 14.65 -31.61 11.45
C LEU A 144 15.07 -31.90 12.90
N ALA A 145 14.58 -31.15 13.89
CA ALA A 145 14.85 -31.41 15.30
C ALA A 145 14.26 -32.76 15.77
N GLU A 146 13.03 -33.07 15.36
CA GLU A 146 12.37 -34.37 15.63
C GLU A 146 13.15 -35.53 14.99
N ALA A 147 13.59 -35.38 13.74
CA ALA A 147 14.42 -36.36 13.05
C ALA A 147 15.80 -36.56 13.72
N VAL A 148 16.44 -35.48 14.19
CA VAL A 148 17.70 -35.55 14.95
C VAL A 148 17.50 -36.27 16.29
N LEU A 149 16.40 -36.02 17.01
CA LEU A 149 16.07 -36.72 18.25
C LEU A 149 15.77 -38.22 18.03
N ALA A 150 15.09 -38.57 16.94
CA ALA A 150 14.88 -39.96 16.55
C ALA A 150 16.19 -40.66 16.19
N GLY A 151 17.07 -39.99 15.43
CA GLY A 151 18.40 -40.49 15.08
C GLY A 151 19.29 -40.72 16.31
N ARG A 152 19.28 -39.81 17.29
CA ARG A 152 20.02 -39.97 18.55
C ARG A 152 19.59 -41.20 19.34
N ARG A 153 18.27 -41.38 19.57
CA ARG A 153 17.72 -42.59 20.21
C ARG A 153 18.14 -43.86 19.49
N ARG A 154 18.13 -43.87 18.15
CA ARG A 154 18.56 -45.04 17.38
C ARG A 154 20.06 -45.34 17.49
N VAL A 155 20.90 -44.33 17.65
CA VAL A 155 22.34 -44.51 17.94
C VAL A 155 22.53 -45.07 19.35
N GLU A 156 21.78 -44.59 20.34
CA GLU A 156 21.81 -45.09 21.72
C GLU A 156 21.40 -46.56 21.81
N GLU A 157 20.32 -46.96 21.13
CA GLU A 157 19.90 -48.37 20.99
C GLU A 157 21.00 -49.27 20.41
N LEU A 158 21.65 -48.82 19.32
CA LEU A 158 22.70 -49.58 18.65
C LEU A 158 23.98 -49.67 19.49
N GLN A 159 24.31 -48.64 20.26
CA GLN A 159 25.42 -48.69 21.23
C GLN A 159 25.16 -49.69 22.35
N GLN A 160 23.94 -49.72 22.91
CA GLN A 160 23.56 -50.70 23.93
C GLN A 160 23.62 -52.14 23.40
N GLN A 161 23.13 -52.37 22.18
CA GLN A 161 23.22 -53.69 21.52
C GLN A 161 24.68 -54.12 21.29
N GLY A 162 25.53 -53.21 20.81
CA GLY A 162 26.96 -53.48 20.62
C GLY A 162 27.69 -53.78 21.93
N GLN A 163 27.38 -53.06 23.01
CA GLN A 163 27.92 -53.32 24.35
C GLN A 163 27.46 -54.69 24.89
N ALA A 164 26.18 -55.02 24.77
CA ALA A 164 25.64 -56.30 25.21
C ALA A 164 26.29 -57.49 24.45
N GLN A 165 26.45 -57.38 23.13
CA GLN A 165 27.19 -58.36 22.34
C GLN A 165 28.65 -58.48 22.79
N GLN A 166 29.34 -57.35 22.99
CA GLN A 166 30.73 -57.35 23.46
C GLN A 166 30.88 -58.02 24.84
N GLN A 167 29.95 -57.78 25.76
CA GLN A 167 29.92 -58.42 27.08
C GLN A 167 29.67 -59.93 26.98
N ALA A 168 28.73 -60.37 26.14
CA ALA A 168 28.47 -61.80 25.89
C ALA A 168 29.71 -62.51 25.32
N TRP A 169 30.40 -61.92 24.34
CA TRP A 169 31.66 -62.45 23.81
C TRP A 169 32.78 -62.48 24.87
N GLN A 170 32.83 -61.52 25.79
CA GLN A 170 33.78 -61.55 26.91
C GLN A 170 33.46 -62.65 27.93
N ALA A 171 32.18 -62.91 28.23
CA ALA A 171 31.75 -63.98 29.13
C ALA A 171 32.13 -65.36 28.59
N LEU A 172 31.74 -65.68 27.36
CA LEU A 172 32.09 -66.93 26.67
C LEU A 172 33.61 -67.17 26.62
N ARG A 173 34.40 -66.10 26.46
CA ARG A 173 35.87 -66.16 26.46
C ARG A 173 36.48 -66.38 27.85
N ARG A 174 35.76 -66.11 28.94
CA ARG A 174 36.17 -66.48 30.32
C ARG A 174 35.84 -67.94 30.58
N GLU A 175 34.62 -68.36 30.28
CA GLU A 175 34.17 -69.76 30.41
C GLU A 175 35.12 -70.73 29.67
N GLN A 176 35.50 -70.44 28.43
CA GLN A 176 36.47 -71.28 27.71
C GLN A 176 37.87 -71.32 28.34
N LYS A 177 38.32 -70.25 29.01
CA LYS A 177 39.58 -70.28 29.76
C LYS A 177 39.47 -71.16 31.00
N GLU A 178 38.37 -71.04 31.74
CA GLU A 178 38.11 -71.81 32.96
C GLU A 178 37.98 -73.32 32.64
N LEU A 179 37.28 -73.66 31.56
CA LEU A 179 37.21 -75.02 31.02
C LEU A 179 38.59 -75.55 30.58
N GLY A 180 39.40 -74.72 29.90
CA GLY A 180 40.78 -75.07 29.52
C GLY A 180 41.67 -75.35 30.74
N THR A 181 41.59 -74.52 31.78
CA THR A 181 42.36 -74.74 33.02
C THR A 181 41.92 -75.99 33.78
N THR A 182 40.63 -76.28 33.84
CA THR A 182 40.12 -77.48 34.53
C THR A 182 40.41 -78.77 33.76
N GLN A 183 40.52 -78.73 32.43
CA GLN A 183 41.05 -79.85 31.64
C GLN A 183 42.55 -80.04 31.85
N SER A 184 43.33 -78.96 31.87
CA SER A 184 44.79 -79.04 32.08
C SER A 184 45.17 -79.58 33.46
N ILE A 185 44.43 -79.23 34.52
CA ILE A 185 44.62 -79.79 35.88
C ILE A 185 44.34 -81.30 35.88
N LYS A 186 43.24 -81.75 35.26
CA LYS A 186 42.89 -83.19 35.17
C LYS A 186 43.92 -84.01 34.38
N GLY A 187 44.60 -83.41 33.41
CA GLY A 187 45.74 -84.05 32.73
C GLY A 187 46.92 -84.32 33.67
N ALA A 188 47.29 -83.31 34.48
CA ALA A 188 48.42 -83.41 35.41
C ALA A 188 48.21 -84.41 36.55
N ASP A 189 46.97 -84.63 37.01
CA ASP A 189 46.65 -85.69 37.96
C ASP A 189 46.62 -87.09 37.31
N GLY A 190 46.28 -87.18 36.02
CA GLY A 190 46.25 -88.43 35.26
C GLY A 190 47.63 -89.06 35.05
N GLU A 191 48.65 -88.25 34.72
CA GLU A 191 50.03 -88.76 34.54
C GLU A 191 50.66 -89.26 35.86
N ARG A 192 50.12 -88.88 37.03
CA ARG A 192 50.61 -89.32 38.35
C ARG A 192 50.10 -90.69 38.80
N GLN A 193 49.30 -91.38 37.98
CA GLN A 193 48.81 -92.74 38.26
C GLN A 193 49.39 -93.79 37.30
N ALA A 194 50.46 -93.46 36.57
CA ALA A 194 51.08 -94.31 35.53
C ALA A 194 52.57 -94.63 35.80
N SER A 195 52.96 -94.82 37.07
CA SER A 195 54.30 -95.27 37.49
C SER A 195 54.22 -96.05 38.81
#